data_AF-A0A662RTG7-F1
#
_entry.id   AF-A0A662RTG7-F1
#
_cell.length_a   1.000
_cell.length_b   1.000
_cell.length_c   1.000
_cell.angle_alpha   90.00
_cell.angle_beta   90.00
_cell.angle_gamma   90.00
#
_symmetry.space_group_name_H-M   'P 1'
#
loop_
_entity.id
_entity.type
_entity.pdbx_description
1 polymer ?
#
loop_
_entity_poly.entity_id
_entity_poly.type
_entity_poly.pdbx_seq_one_letter_code
_entity_poly.pdbx_strand_id
1 'polypeptide(L)' 'SVFERSDDEIISGDLYCRNCDIHFPIEDGIPNMLLPEMRE' A
#
# COMPACT_ATOMS: atom_id res chain seq x y z
N SER A 1 -22.60 -19.70 0.69
CA SER A 1 -22.58 -18.23 0.53
C SER A 1 -21.61 -17.90 -0.57
N VAL A 2 -22.08 -17.30 -1.67
CA VAL A 2 -21.18 -16.82 -2.73
C VAL A 2 -20.80 -15.40 -2.33
N PHE A 3 -19.52 -15.18 -2.03
CA PHE A 3 -18.97 -13.84 -1.81
C PHE A 3 -18.37 -13.39 -3.13
N GLU A 4 -19.05 -12.47 -3.81
CA GLU A 4 -18.49 -11.77 -4.97
C GLU A 4 -17.40 -10.83 -4.42
N ARG A 5 -16.13 -11.14 -4.72
CA ARG A 5 -14.99 -10.25 -4.45
C ARG A 5 -14.73 -9.49 -5.73
N SER A 6 -14.89 -8.18 -5.72
CA SER A 6 -14.45 -7.33 -6.83
C SER A 6 -12.92 -7.30 -6.83
N ASP A 7 -12.29 -7.85 -7.86
CA ASP A 7 -10.83 -7.98 -8.04
C ASP A 7 -10.07 -6.64 -8.25
N ASP A 8 -10.62 -5.51 -7.80
CA ASP A 8 -10.01 -4.17 -7.96
C ASP A 8 -9.00 -3.84 -6.84
N GLU A 9 -8.24 -4.84 -6.39
CA GLU A 9 -7.19 -4.65 -5.38
C GLU A 9 -5.87 -4.23 -6.03
N ILE A 10 -5.21 -3.23 -5.44
CA ILE A 10 -3.90 -2.76 -5.89
C ILE A 10 -2.84 -3.73 -5.36
N ILE A 11 -2.36 -4.65 -6.20
CA ILE A 11 -1.35 -5.66 -5.82
C ILE A 11 0.06 -5.05 -5.72
N SER A 12 0.36 -3.99 -6.47
CA SER A 12 1.65 -3.29 -6.42
C SER A 12 1.50 -1.81 -6.75
N GLY A 13 2.26 -0.96 -6.06
CA GLY A 13 2.24 0.50 -6.26
C GLY A 13 2.82 1.26 -5.08
N ASP A 14 2.45 2.53 -4.94
CA ASP A 14 2.84 3.36 -3.81
C ASP A 14 1.70 4.27 -3.35
N LEU A 15 1.59 4.46 -2.03
CA LEU A 15 0.78 5.51 -1.45
C LEU A 15 1.66 6.72 -1.20
N TYR A 16 1.38 7.82 -1.89
CA TYR A 16 2.09 9.08 -1.71
C TYR A 16 1.38 9.99 -0.70
N CYS A 17 2.07 10.35 0.37
CA CYS A 17 1.61 11.35 1.34
C CYS A 17 2.17 12.73 0.97
N ARG A 18 1.32 13.60 0.39
CA ARG A 18 1.69 14.98 0.01
C ARG A 18 2.12 15.87 1.18
N ASN A 19 1.61 15.61 2.38
CA ASN A 19 1.93 16.43 3.55
C ASN A 19 3.34 16.14 4.09
N CYS A 20 3.77 14.89 3.99
CA CYS A 20 5.08 14.45 4.49
C CYS A 20 6.12 14.34 3.36
N ASP A 21 5.69 14.37 2.11
CA ASP A 21 6.49 14.10 0.92
C ASP A 21 7.15 12.71 0.94
N ILE A 22 6.37 11.70 1.34
CA ILE A 22 6.83 10.32 1.55
C ILE A 22 6.01 9.34 0.72
N HIS A 23 6.70 8.33 0.17
CA HIS A 23 6.08 7.18 -0.50
C HIS A 23 6.08 5.93 0.39
N PHE A 24 4.94 5.25 0.45
CA PHE A 24 4.73 3.98 1.14
C PHE A 24 4.48 2.88 0.09
N PRO A 25 5.42 1.96 -0.14
CA PRO A 25 5.30 0.95 -1.18
C PRO A 25 4.20 -0.06 -0.83
N ILE A 26 3.54 -0.59 -1.86
CA ILE A 26 2.56 -1.67 -1.78
C ILE A 26 3.15 -2.88 -2.51
N GLU A 27 3.26 -4.01 -1.82
CA GLU A 27 3.69 -5.29 -2.37
C GLU A 27 2.74 -6.39 -1.90
N ASP A 28 2.39 -7.34 -2.77
CA ASP A 28 1.40 -8.40 -2.50
C ASP A 28 0.05 -7.87 -1.98
N GLY A 29 -0.33 -6.66 -2.40
CA GLY A 29 -1.53 -5.98 -1.92
C GLY A 29 -1.42 -5.42 -0.49
N ILE A 30 -0.23 -5.45 0.12
CA ILE A 30 0.04 -5.02 1.49
C ILE A 30 0.85 -3.72 1.47
N PRO A 31 0.27 -2.59 1.91
CA PRO A 31 1.01 -1.33 2.05
C PRO A 31 2.00 -1.37 3.22
N ASN A 32 3.26 -1.02 2.98
CA ASN A 32 4.25 -0.79 4.02
C ASN A 32 4.10 0.64 4.58
N MET A 33 3.34 0.78 5.67
CA MET A 33 3.10 2.05 6.36
C MET A 33 4.17 2.42 7.40
N LEU A 34 5.30 1.71 7.43
CA LEU A 34 6.43 2.11 8.26
C LEU A 34 7.05 3.40 7.71
N LEU A 35 7.37 4.32 8.63
CA LEU A 35 8.08 5.54 8.28
C LEU A 35 9.43 5.18 7.64
N PRO A 36 9.91 5.93 6.63
CA PRO A 36 11.12 5.61 5.88
C PRO A 36 12.35 5.38 6.76
N GLU A 37 12.50 6.15 7.83
CA GLU A 37 13.61 6.06 8.78
C GLU A 37 13.59 4.78 9.65
N MET A 38 12.48 4.05 9.64
CA MET A 38 12.28 2.80 10.37
C MET A 38 12.31 1.57 9.46
N ARG A 39 12.60 1.75 8.17
CA ARG A 39 12.77 0.65 7.21
C ARG A 39 14.23 0.17 7.30
N GLU A 40 14.44 -1.13 7.54
CA GLU A 40 15.78 -1.76 7.54
C GLU A 40 16.40 -1.83 6.13
#